data_AF-A0A060JES1-F1
#
_entry.id   AF-A0A060JES1-F1
#
_cell.length_a   1.000
_cell.length_b   1.000
_cell.length_c   1.000
_cell.angle_alpha   90.00
_cell.angle_beta   90.00
_cell.angle_gamma   90.00
#
_symmetry.space_group_name_H-M   'P 1'
#
loop_
_entity.id
_entity.type
_entity.pdbx_description
1 polymer ?
#
loop_
_entity_poly.entity_id
_entity_poly.type
_entity_poly.pdbx_seq_one_letter_code
_entity_poly.pdbx_strand_id
1 'polypeptide(L)'
;MNRIPLANRAIALPLIGLLAAWLSFMGATLANLYVPQPQYGPNGNVFFKEEIFQVAPYLFLLGIAAVAVSSLLAQGLAIKAREQSQDSSSLARAAHRFSTLGIIVGLAGGAIFAIGNFLGAFNSYAGRSESAFLRIFSVYVPILLATGLVVYVLLAAFVFRHDESTNTDGVKQKMSEAQKALGLGYAVPILATAVAIIFGLGVYDVTRTNLQVWVWVIIIAIVAAGVVWGTRFAAKAKSAKAAPPKPRTALAAGAANLNLVLSIIFGSVVTIMAFAFGTDAISKLQTWPQPPINCEGVDCATEPIITGPTWNWFIQELAPAKVLLLLAVVGIYVTITERNKESK
;
A
#
# COMPACT_ATOMS: atom_id res chain seq x y z
N MET A 1 16.79 4.87 33.05
CA MET A 1 15.82 4.29 32.10
C MET A 1 16.53 4.10 30.76
N ASN A 2 17.01 2.89 30.46
CA ASN A 2 17.82 2.63 29.26
C ASN A 2 16.99 2.88 28.01
N ARG A 3 17.34 3.92 27.24
CA ARG A 3 16.68 4.24 25.98
C ARG A 3 16.95 3.10 24.99
N ILE A 4 15.88 2.50 24.45
CA ILE A 4 15.97 1.50 23.37
C ILE A 4 16.86 2.07 22.26
N PRO A 5 17.89 1.34 21.77
CA PRO A 5 18.81 1.83 20.74
C PRO A 5 18.08 2.18 19.44
N LEU A 6 18.59 3.19 18.72
CA LEU A 6 17.94 3.76 17.53
C LEU A 6 17.71 2.72 16.42
N ALA A 7 18.66 1.80 16.22
CA ALA A 7 18.55 0.74 15.21
C ALA A 7 17.37 -0.21 15.49
N ASN A 8 17.14 -0.59 16.75
CA ASN A 8 16.00 -1.43 17.13
C ASN A 8 14.67 -0.71 16.90
N ARG A 9 14.59 0.58 17.24
CA ARG A 9 13.41 1.40 16.95
C ARG A 9 13.13 1.47 15.46
N ALA A 10 14.18 1.65 14.64
CA ALA A 10 14.07 1.68 13.19
C ALA A 10 13.54 0.36 12.60
N ILE A 11 13.78 -0.79 13.23
CA ILE A 11 13.18 -2.07 12.80
C ILE A 11 11.72 -2.19 13.30
N ALA A 12 11.41 -1.67 14.48
CA ALA A 12 10.07 -1.76 15.05
C ALA A 12 9.05 -0.87 14.33
N LEU A 13 9.43 0.33 13.88
CA LEU A 13 8.51 1.30 13.28
C LEU A 13 7.73 0.76 12.05
N PRO A 14 8.36 0.15 11.02
CA PRO A 14 7.64 -0.41 9.88
C PRO A 14 6.66 -1.52 10.28
N LEU A 15 6.99 -2.29 11.33
CA LEU A 15 6.14 -3.36 11.85
C LEU A 15 4.92 -2.82 12.61
N ILE A 16 5.09 -1.72 13.33
CA ILE A 16 3.96 -0.98 13.91
C ILE A 16 3.05 -0.44 12.80
N GLY A 17 3.66 0.08 11.72
CA GLY A 17 2.92 0.48 10.52
C GLY A 17 2.12 -0.66 9.91
N LEU A 18 2.69 -1.86 9.84
CA LEU A 18 2.00 -3.07 9.37
C LEU A 18 0.79 -3.44 10.25
N LEU A 19 0.92 -3.31 11.58
CA LEU A 19 -0.19 -3.56 12.50
C LEU A 19 -1.31 -2.53 12.34
N ALA A 20 -0.96 -1.25 12.19
CA ALA A 20 -1.93 -0.19 11.89
C ALA A 20 -2.60 -0.42 10.53
N ALA A 21 -1.86 -0.90 9.54
CA ALA A 21 -2.40 -1.23 8.23
C ALA A 21 -3.40 -2.37 8.28
N TRP A 22 -3.10 -3.44 9.02
CA TRP A 22 -4.04 -4.53 9.23
C TRP A 22 -5.34 -4.04 9.86
N LEU A 23 -5.27 -3.26 10.94
CA LEU A 23 -6.46 -2.69 11.58
C LEU A 23 -7.29 -1.82 10.62
N SER A 24 -6.61 -1.00 9.82
CA SER A 24 -7.28 -0.12 8.86
C SER A 24 -7.96 -0.91 7.74
N PHE A 25 -7.31 -1.98 7.27
CA PHE A 25 -7.87 -2.85 6.22
C PHE A 25 -9.06 -3.65 6.76
N MET A 26 -9.00 -4.12 8.00
CA MET A 26 -10.13 -4.76 8.67
C MET A 26 -11.29 -3.78 8.88
N GLY A 27 -11.00 -2.53 9.26
CA GLY A 27 -12.00 -1.48 9.31
C GLY A 27 -12.63 -1.20 7.94
N ALA A 28 -11.82 -1.20 6.87
CA ALA A 28 -12.29 -0.98 5.51
C ALA A 28 -13.19 -2.11 5.01
N THR A 29 -12.82 -3.37 5.24
CA THR A 29 -13.63 -4.53 4.87
C THR A 29 -14.94 -4.57 5.66
N LEU A 30 -14.90 -4.22 6.94
CA LEU A 30 -16.11 -4.09 7.76
C LEU A 30 -17.03 -2.97 7.24
N ALA A 31 -16.48 -1.80 6.91
CA ALA A 31 -17.24 -0.70 6.33
C ALA A 31 -17.90 -1.09 5.00
N ASN A 32 -17.22 -1.90 4.18
CA ASN A 32 -17.75 -2.41 2.92
C ASN A 32 -18.98 -3.31 3.10
N LEU A 33 -19.12 -4.03 4.22
CA LEU A 33 -20.32 -4.84 4.47
C LEU A 33 -21.60 -4.00 4.52
N TYR A 34 -21.48 -2.75 4.98
CA TYR A 34 -22.61 -1.82 5.10
C TYR A 34 -22.86 -1.02 3.81
N VAL A 35 -22.09 -1.27 2.74
CA VAL A 35 -22.35 -0.65 1.44
C VAL A 35 -23.55 -1.35 0.78
N PRO A 36 -24.65 -0.63 0.49
CA PRO A 36 -25.81 -1.20 -0.15
C PRO A 36 -25.46 -1.85 -1.48
N GLN A 37 -25.93 -3.08 -1.65
CA GLN A 37 -25.72 -3.84 -2.87
C GLN A 37 -26.83 -3.51 -3.88
N PRO A 38 -26.53 -3.57 -5.19
CA PRO A 38 -27.55 -3.44 -6.22
C PRO A 38 -28.58 -4.57 -6.09
N GLN A 39 -29.86 -4.22 -6.11
CA GLN A 39 -30.96 -5.18 -6.12
C GLN A 39 -31.42 -5.44 -7.55
N TYR A 40 -31.89 -6.65 -7.81
CA TYR A 40 -32.42 -7.03 -9.11
C TYR A 40 -33.93 -7.26 -8.98
N GLY A 41 -34.70 -6.52 -9.76
CA GLY A 41 -36.15 -6.70 -9.82
C GLY A 41 -36.55 -7.98 -10.54
N PRO A 42 -37.84 -8.37 -10.47
CA PRO A 42 -38.38 -9.56 -11.13
C PRO A 42 -38.13 -9.62 -12.65
N ASN A 43 -37.96 -8.46 -13.28
CA ASN A 43 -37.76 -8.33 -14.73
C ASN A 43 -36.26 -8.23 -15.11
N GLY A 44 -35.34 -8.43 -14.16
CA GLY A 44 -33.89 -8.28 -14.37
C GLY A 44 -33.38 -6.83 -14.32
N ASN A 45 -34.26 -5.86 -14.05
CA ASN A 45 -33.87 -4.45 -13.91
C ASN A 45 -33.11 -4.23 -12.59
N VAL A 46 -32.00 -3.50 -12.64
CA VAL A 46 -31.19 -3.20 -11.45
C VAL A 46 -31.75 -1.98 -10.73
N PHE A 47 -32.12 -2.15 -9.46
CA PHE A 47 -32.47 -1.07 -8.54
C PHE A 47 -31.26 -0.77 -7.66
N PHE A 48 -30.79 0.47 -7.73
CA PHE A 48 -29.71 0.94 -6.88
C PHE A 48 -30.32 1.55 -5.61
N LYS A 49 -29.96 1.00 -4.45
CA LYS A 49 -30.32 1.57 -3.14
C LYS A 49 -29.59 2.90 -2.93
N GLU A 50 -30.03 3.65 -1.92
CA GLU A 50 -29.55 4.97 -1.54
C GLU A 50 -28.00 5.13 -1.64
N GLU A 51 -27.56 6.21 -2.26
CA GLU A 51 -26.14 6.51 -2.45
C GLU A 51 -25.50 6.83 -1.11
N ILE A 52 -24.45 6.08 -0.74
CA ILE A 52 -23.70 6.36 0.48
C ILE A 52 -22.25 6.74 0.16
N PHE A 53 -21.69 7.56 1.04
CA PHE A 53 -20.27 7.88 1.00
C PHE A 53 -19.42 6.65 1.31
N GLN A 54 -18.51 6.29 0.40
CA GLN A 54 -17.64 5.11 0.58
C GLN A 54 -16.44 5.46 1.45
N VAL A 55 -16.48 5.00 2.71
CA VAL A 55 -15.40 5.21 3.68
C VAL A 55 -14.24 4.23 3.48
N ALA A 56 -14.51 3.04 2.93
CA ALA A 56 -13.50 1.97 2.80
C ALA A 56 -12.24 2.37 2.00
N PRO A 57 -12.33 3.08 0.85
CA PRO A 57 -11.14 3.55 0.13
C PRO A 57 -10.19 4.39 1.01
N TYR A 58 -10.75 5.22 1.89
CA TYR A 58 -9.96 6.04 2.81
C TYR A 58 -9.27 5.21 3.90
N LEU A 59 -9.94 4.18 4.41
CA LEU A 59 -9.37 3.28 5.41
C LEU A 59 -8.26 2.39 4.82
N PHE A 60 -8.44 1.88 3.60
CA PHE A 60 -7.36 1.19 2.88
C PHE A 60 -6.17 2.13 2.65
N LEU A 61 -6.42 3.35 2.19
CA LEU A 61 -5.37 4.34 2.00
C LEU A 61 -4.65 4.69 3.32
N LEU A 62 -5.38 4.82 4.42
CA LEU A 62 -4.81 5.07 5.74
C LEU A 62 -3.86 3.94 6.17
N GLY A 63 -4.23 2.68 5.89
CA GLY A 63 -3.33 1.56 6.15
C GLY A 63 -2.07 1.58 5.29
N ILE A 64 -2.19 1.89 4.00
CA ILE A 64 -1.03 2.04 3.09
C ILE A 64 -0.14 3.18 3.56
N ALA A 65 -0.72 4.32 3.94
CA ALA A 65 -0.01 5.47 4.49
C ALA A 65 0.72 5.11 5.78
N ALA A 66 0.10 4.32 6.67
CA ALA A 66 0.73 3.87 7.90
C ALA A 66 2.02 3.07 7.64
N VAL A 67 2.00 2.13 6.69
CA VAL A 67 3.22 1.40 6.29
C VAL A 67 4.25 2.32 5.66
N ALA A 68 3.85 3.13 4.69
CA ALA A 68 4.78 3.95 3.92
C ALA A 68 5.46 5.03 4.79
N VAL A 69 4.68 5.74 5.60
CA VAL A 69 5.19 6.82 6.47
C VAL A 69 6.01 6.26 7.64
N SER A 70 5.54 5.19 8.29
CA SER A 70 6.34 4.56 9.36
C SER A 70 7.67 4.04 8.83
N SER A 71 7.70 3.48 7.61
CA SER A 71 8.92 3.03 6.95
C SER A 71 9.85 4.19 6.57
N LEU A 72 9.29 5.32 6.13
CA LEU A 72 10.06 6.53 5.83
C LEU A 72 10.74 7.11 7.09
N LEU A 73 10.00 7.15 8.20
CA LEU A 73 10.50 7.59 9.51
C LEU A 73 11.57 6.63 10.03
N ALA A 74 11.31 5.33 9.93
CA ALA A 74 12.25 4.26 10.28
C ALA A 74 13.56 4.37 9.52
N GLN A 75 13.50 4.64 8.21
CA GLN A 75 14.69 4.84 7.39
C GLN A 75 15.52 6.03 7.91
N GLY A 76 14.89 7.09 8.40
CA GLY A 76 15.59 8.22 9.02
C GLY A 76 16.30 7.86 10.31
N LEU A 77 15.64 7.07 11.16
CA LEU A 77 16.26 6.56 12.38
C LEU A 77 17.43 5.62 12.06
N ALA A 78 17.31 4.81 11.01
CA ALA A 78 18.37 3.91 10.57
C ALA A 78 19.59 4.66 10.02
N ILE A 79 19.39 5.74 9.25
CA ILE A 79 20.49 6.60 8.76
C ILE A 79 21.23 7.24 9.93
N LYS A 80 20.52 7.87 10.86
CA LYS A 80 21.11 8.46 12.07
C LYS A 80 21.89 7.43 12.90
N ALA A 81 21.36 6.20 12.99
CA ALA A 81 22.07 5.11 13.68
C ALA A 81 23.36 4.71 12.93
N ARG A 82 23.37 4.73 11.60
CA ARG A 82 24.56 4.44 10.80
C ARG A 82 25.63 5.51 10.95
N GLU A 83 25.24 6.78 10.98
CA GLU A 83 26.15 7.92 11.21
C GLU A 83 26.80 7.84 12.60
N GLN A 84 25.99 7.59 13.63
CA GLN A 84 26.48 7.45 15.01
C GLN A 84 27.44 6.27 15.19
N SER A 85 27.23 5.19 14.44
CA SER A 85 28.11 4.01 14.46
C SER A 85 29.24 4.08 13.43
N GLN A 86 29.44 5.21 12.74
CA GLN A 86 30.44 5.37 11.69
C GLN A 86 30.41 4.21 10.65
N ASP A 87 29.20 3.78 10.30
CA ASP A 87 28.91 2.66 9.38
C ASP A 87 29.41 1.27 9.79
N SER A 88 29.96 1.12 11.00
CA SER A 88 30.41 -0.18 11.53
C SER A 88 29.23 -1.12 11.81
N SER A 89 28.10 -0.58 12.30
CA SER A 89 27.02 -1.42 12.80
C SER A 89 26.30 -2.23 11.71
N SER A 90 26.22 -3.54 11.91
CA SER A 90 25.50 -4.44 11.01
C SER A 90 23.98 -4.27 11.14
N LEU A 91 23.49 -4.03 12.36
CA LEU A 91 22.08 -3.83 12.67
C LEU A 91 21.52 -2.56 12.03
N ALA A 92 22.28 -1.46 12.08
CA ALA A 92 21.85 -0.19 11.46
C ALA A 92 21.73 -0.33 9.93
N ARG A 93 22.63 -1.09 9.28
CA ARG A 93 22.53 -1.41 7.84
C ARG A 93 21.33 -2.29 7.52
N ALA A 94 21.04 -3.29 8.36
CA ALA A 94 19.86 -4.13 8.19
C ALA A 94 18.56 -3.33 8.36
N ALA A 95 18.48 -2.46 9.37
CA ALA A 95 17.35 -1.56 9.59
C ALA A 95 17.11 -0.62 8.41
N HIS A 96 18.18 -0.09 7.81
CA HIS A 96 18.07 0.76 6.62
C HIS A 96 17.51 -0.01 5.40
N ARG A 97 17.97 -1.24 5.16
CA ARG A 97 17.44 -2.08 4.08
C ARG A 97 15.99 -2.48 4.32
N PHE A 98 15.66 -2.84 5.56
CA PHE A 98 14.31 -3.24 5.93
C PHE A 98 13.29 -2.10 5.80
N SER A 99 13.64 -0.91 6.28
CA SER A 99 12.81 0.29 6.10
C SER A 99 12.67 0.68 4.62
N THR A 100 13.73 0.54 3.83
CA THR A 100 13.67 0.76 2.37
C THR A 100 12.72 -0.25 1.68
N LEU A 101 12.74 -1.52 2.10
CA LEU A 101 11.78 -2.52 1.63
C LEU A 101 10.35 -2.11 1.99
N GLY A 102 10.10 -1.69 3.24
CA GLY A 102 8.79 -1.22 3.68
C GLY A 102 8.28 -0.03 2.87
N ILE A 103 9.15 0.92 2.51
CA ILE A 103 8.82 2.03 1.61
C ILE A 103 8.39 1.49 0.24
N ILE A 104 9.17 0.60 -0.37
CA ILE A 104 8.87 0.03 -1.69
C ILE A 104 7.52 -0.71 -1.67
N VAL A 105 7.27 -1.51 -0.64
CA VAL A 105 6.01 -2.24 -0.46
C VAL A 105 4.84 -1.27 -0.29
N GLY A 106 5.00 -0.20 0.50
CA GLY A 106 3.98 0.84 0.65
C GLY A 106 3.68 1.59 -0.65
N LEU A 107 4.71 1.93 -1.43
CA LEU A 107 4.55 2.58 -2.74
C LEU A 107 3.83 1.66 -3.74
N ALA A 108 4.22 0.39 -3.81
CA ALA A 108 3.56 -0.60 -4.64
C ALA A 108 2.10 -0.80 -4.22
N GLY A 109 1.83 -0.90 -2.91
CA GLY A 109 0.48 -0.97 -2.36
C GLY A 109 -0.37 0.24 -2.74
N GLY A 110 0.17 1.46 -2.65
CA GLY A 110 -0.51 2.68 -3.08
C GLY A 110 -0.85 2.72 -4.56
N ALA A 111 0.06 2.24 -5.42
CA ALA A 111 -0.19 2.15 -6.86
C ALA A 111 -1.28 1.12 -7.20
N ILE A 112 -1.20 -0.08 -6.62
CA ILE A 112 -2.21 -1.14 -6.80
C ILE A 112 -3.58 -0.65 -6.31
N PHE A 113 -3.62 0.03 -5.16
CA PHE A 113 -4.85 0.63 -4.62
C PHE A 113 -5.46 1.66 -5.57
N ALA A 114 -4.67 2.60 -6.10
CA ALA A 114 -5.18 3.62 -7.02
C ALA A 114 -5.76 3.02 -8.30
N ILE A 115 -5.07 2.02 -8.87
CA ILE A 115 -5.54 1.26 -10.04
C ILE A 115 -6.80 0.46 -9.70
N GLY A 116 -6.83 -0.22 -8.55
CA GLY A 116 -7.99 -0.99 -8.09
C GLY A 116 -9.22 -0.12 -7.91
N ASN A 117 -9.07 1.06 -7.29
CA ASN A 117 -10.17 2.01 -7.12
C ASN A 117 -10.67 2.57 -8.46
N PHE A 118 -9.74 2.85 -9.39
CA PHE A 118 -10.08 3.26 -10.75
C PHE A 118 -10.87 2.18 -11.50
N LEU A 119 -10.37 0.95 -11.53
CA LEU A 119 -11.03 -0.16 -12.22
C LEU A 119 -12.40 -0.49 -11.59
N GLY A 120 -12.48 -0.48 -10.26
CA GLY A 120 -13.73 -0.66 -9.54
C GLY A 120 -14.78 0.41 -9.86
N ALA A 121 -14.34 1.65 -10.11
CA ALA A 121 -15.22 2.75 -10.45
C ALA A 121 -15.97 2.58 -11.78
N PHE A 122 -15.53 1.70 -12.68
CA PHE A 122 -16.30 1.38 -13.89
C PHE A 122 -17.36 0.31 -13.64
N ASN A 123 -17.01 -0.71 -12.82
CA ASN A 123 -17.87 -1.87 -12.61
C ASN A 123 -19.00 -1.59 -11.61
N SER A 124 -18.76 -0.74 -10.61
CA SER A 124 -19.74 -0.46 -9.55
C SER A 124 -20.75 0.63 -9.91
N TYR A 125 -20.55 1.39 -11.00
CA TYR A 125 -21.26 2.65 -11.25
C TYR A 125 -21.97 2.72 -12.62
N ALA A 126 -22.00 1.62 -13.37
CA ALA A 126 -22.71 1.54 -14.64
C ALA A 126 -24.22 1.71 -14.43
N GLY A 127 -24.81 2.75 -15.04
CA GLY A 127 -26.26 3.00 -15.02
C GLY A 127 -26.80 3.72 -13.78
N ARG A 128 -25.97 4.23 -12.88
CA ARG A 128 -26.41 5.00 -11.70
C ARG A 128 -26.53 6.50 -11.99
N SER A 129 -27.64 7.11 -11.58
CA SER A 129 -27.81 8.57 -11.53
C SER A 129 -27.11 9.16 -10.30
N GLU A 130 -25.81 8.91 -10.14
CA GLU A 130 -25.09 9.36 -8.96
C GLU A 130 -24.93 10.87 -8.86
N SER A 131 -25.08 11.39 -7.64
CA SER A 131 -24.70 12.75 -7.28
C SER A 131 -23.20 12.96 -7.51
N ALA A 132 -22.86 13.97 -8.32
CA ALA A 132 -21.47 14.27 -8.69
C ALA A 132 -20.56 14.45 -7.46
N PHE A 133 -21.12 14.93 -6.35
CA PHE A 133 -20.45 15.09 -5.07
C PHE A 133 -19.97 13.75 -4.49
N LEU A 134 -20.85 12.75 -4.36
CA LEU A 134 -20.49 11.46 -3.78
C LEU A 134 -19.42 10.75 -4.61
N ARG A 135 -19.45 10.91 -5.93
CA ARG A 135 -18.43 10.33 -6.82
C ARG A 135 -17.06 10.99 -6.67
N ILE A 136 -16.99 12.32 -6.56
CA ILE A 136 -15.73 13.05 -6.30
C ILE A 136 -15.06 12.51 -5.04
N PHE A 137 -15.82 12.40 -3.96
CA PHE A 137 -15.26 11.98 -2.68
C PHE A 137 -15.08 10.47 -2.56
N SER A 138 -15.86 9.63 -3.21
CA SER A 138 -15.71 8.17 -3.09
C SER A 138 -14.64 7.59 -4.03
N VAL A 139 -14.36 8.26 -5.16
CA VAL A 139 -13.44 7.74 -6.19
C VAL A 139 -12.23 8.65 -6.42
N TYR A 140 -12.46 9.92 -6.78
CA TYR A 140 -11.38 10.80 -7.23
C TYR A 140 -10.44 11.23 -6.10
N VAL A 141 -10.99 11.65 -4.96
CA VAL A 141 -10.18 12.10 -3.80
C VAL A 141 -9.24 10.99 -3.31
N PRO A 142 -9.68 9.73 -3.08
CA PRO A 142 -8.77 8.65 -2.69
C PRO A 142 -7.64 8.40 -3.70
N ILE A 143 -7.91 8.49 -5.00
CA ILE A 143 -6.89 8.30 -6.06
C ILE A 143 -5.86 9.44 -6.02
N LEU A 144 -6.31 10.68 -5.88
CA LEU A 144 -5.44 11.85 -5.77
C LEU A 144 -4.57 11.78 -4.51
N LEU A 145 -5.17 11.42 -3.37
CA LEU A 145 -4.44 11.26 -2.11
C LEU A 145 -3.42 10.11 -2.17
N ALA A 146 -3.77 8.98 -2.79
CA ALA A 146 -2.84 7.87 -3.01
C ALA A 146 -1.65 8.28 -3.90
N THR A 147 -1.92 8.98 -4.99
CA THR A 147 -0.87 9.51 -5.88
C THR A 147 0.03 10.49 -5.14
N GLY A 148 -0.56 11.43 -4.40
CA GLY A 148 0.17 12.41 -3.59
C GLY A 148 1.06 11.74 -2.54
N LEU A 149 0.53 10.73 -1.83
CA LEU A 149 1.28 9.93 -0.87
C LEU A 149 2.49 9.24 -1.53
N VAL A 150 2.27 8.56 -2.65
CA VAL A 150 3.33 7.82 -3.38
C VAL A 150 4.43 8.79 -3.82
N VAL A 151 4.06 9.91 -4.44
CA VAL A 151 5.03 10.92 -4.88
C VAL A 151 5.78 11.52 -3.68
N TYR A 152 5.07 11.89 -2.62
CA TYR A 152 5.68 12.46 -1.41
C TYR A 152 6.70 11.50 -0.79
N VAL A 153 6.30 10.26 -0.52
CA VAL A 153 7.17 9.26 0.13
C VAL A 153 8.38 8.96 -0.74
N LEU A 154 8.20 8.89 -2.05
CA LEU A 154 9.31 8.65 -2.97
C LEU A 154 10.32 9.80 -2.94
N LEU A 155 9.86 11.04 -3.09
CA LEU A 155 10.74 12.22 -3.07
C LEU A 155 11.44 12.35 -1.71
N ALA A 156 10.69 12.16 -0.62
CA ALA A 156 11.24 12.19 0.72
C ALA A 156 12.27 11.09 0.98
N ALA A 157 12.04 9.87 0.50
CA ALA A 157 12.94 8.73 0.73
C ALA A 157 14.24 8.81 -0.08
N PHE A 158 14.14 9.18 -1.36
CA PHE A 158 15.25 9.00 -2.32
C PHE A 158 15.88 10.31 -2.80
N VAL A 159 15.12 11.40 -2.82
CA VAL A 159 15.56 12.66 -3.45
C VAL A 159 16.07 13.65 -2.40
N PHE A 160 15.26 13.99 -1.40
CA PHE A 160 15.61 15.03 -0.43
C PHE A 160 16.65 14.61 0.62
N ARG A 161 16.96 13.32 0.73
CA ARG A 161 17.87 12.78 1.76
C ARG A 161 19.34 12.66 1.33
N HIS A 162 19.68 13.01 0.09
CA HIS A 162 21.08 12.97 -0.38
C HIS A 162 21.92 14.19 0.09
N ASP A 163 21.34 15.15 0.84
CA ASP A 163 21.95 16.44 1.21
C ASP A 163 22.46 16.54 2.66
N GLU A 164 22.78 15.43 3.35
CA GLU A 164 23.42 15.49 4.68
C GLU A 164 24.95 15.73 4.64
N SER A 165 25.52 16.13 3.49
CA SER A 165 26.85 16.74 3.46
C SER A 165 26.73 18.25 3.59
N THR A 166 26.87 18.76 4.82
CA THR A 166 26.93 20.19 5.11
C THR A 166 28.09 20.82 4.35
N ASN A 167 27.82 21.76 3.43
CA ASN A 167 28.85 22.68 2.97
C ASN A 167 28.97 23.82 3.99
N THR A 168 30.19 24.31 4.21
CA THR A 168 30.60 25.18 5.33
C THR A 168 29.92 26.57 5.36
N ASP A 169 29.05 26.90 4.41
CA ASP A 169 28.61 28.27 4.12
C ASP A 169 27.16 28.60 4.52
N GLY A 170 26.44 27.72 5.22
CA GLY A 170 25.12 28.05 5.81
C GLY A 170 23.97 28.35 4.83
N VAL A 171 24.19 28.25 3.51
CA VAL A 171 23.17 28.40 2.47
C VAL A 171 22.62 27.03 2.08
N LYS A 172 21.28 26.88 2.05
CA LYS A 172 20.61 25.65 1.58
C LYS A 172 21.10 25.29 0.18
N GLN A 173 21.74 24.13 0.05
CA GLN A 173 22.26 23.63 -1.23
C GLN A 173 21.11 23.48 -2.23
N LYS A 174 21.22 24.11 -3.41
CA LYS A 174 20.26 23.89 -4.50
C LYS A 174 20.42 22.43 -4.97
N MET A 175 19.31 21.70 -5.10
CA MET A 175 19.32 20.32 -5.59
C MET A 175 20.18 20.17 -6.86
N SER A 176 21.11 19.22 -6.83
CA SER A 176 21.94 18.84 -7.96
C SER A 176 21.10 18.44 -9.18
N GLU A 177 21.60 18.65 -10.38
CA GLU A 177 20.92 18.25 -11.62
C GLU A 177 20.64 16.73 -11.65
N ALA A 178 21.53 15.93 -11.03
CA ALA A 178 21.33 14.49 -10.86
C ALA A 178 20.17 14.16 -9.91
N GLN A 179 19.98 14.93 -8.83
CA GLN A 179 18.87 14.74 -7.89
C GLN A 179 17.54 15.15 -8.52
N LYS A 180 17.52 16.26 -9.26
CA LYS A 180 16.34 16.67 -10.03
C LYS A 180 15.95 15.63 -11.07
N ALA A 181 16.94 15.11 -11.82
CA ALA A 181 16.72 14.03 -12.78
C ALA A 181 16.26 12.73 -12.11
N LEU A 182 16.79 12.39 -10.93
CA LEU A 182 16.37 11.22 -10.17
C LEU A 182 14.92 11.35 -9.70
N GLY A 183 14.56 12.51 -9.12
CA GLY A 183 13.20 12.77 -8.66
C GLY A 183 12.19 12.77 -9.79
N LEU A 184 12.52 13.39 -10.94
CA LEU A 184 11.68 13.35 -12.13
C LEU A 184 11.58 11.93 -12.72
N GLY A 185 12.68 11.16 -12.73
CA GLY A 185 12.69 9.79 -13.24
C GLY A 185 11.73 8.85 -12.51
N TYR A 186 11.56 9.08 -11.21
CA TYR A 186 10.61 8.32 -10.41
C TYR A 186 9.18 8.91 -10.41
N ALA A 187 9.02 10.23 -10.34
CA ALA A 187 7.70 10.85 -10.18
C ALA A 187 6.91 10.93 -11.50
N VAL A 188 7.56 11.14 -12.64
CA VAL A 188 6.90 11.38 -13.93
C VAL A 188 5.99 10.21 -14.36
N PRO A 189 6.42 8.93 -14.32
CA PRO A 189 5.54 7.81 -14.67
C PRO A 189 4.29 7.72 -13.79
N ILE A 190 4.45 8.02 -12.50
CA ILE A 190 3.38 7.95 -11.50
C ILE A 190 2.35 9.07 -11.75
N LEU A 191 2.83 10.30 -11.96
CA LEU A 191 1.97 11.44 -12.27
C LEU A 191 1.24 11.23 -13.61
N ALA A 192 1.92 10.73 -14.63
CA ALA A 192 1.29 10.41 -15.91
C ALA A 192 0.18 9.37 -15.76
N THR A 193 0.40 8.34 -14.94
CA THR A 193 -0.61 7.32 -14.64
C THR A 193 -1.82 7.92 -13.93
N ALA A 194 -1.61 8.79 -12.94
CA ALA A 194 -2.70 9.48 -12.26
C ALA A 194 -3.49 10.38 -13.20
N VAL A 195 -2.82 11.13 -14.08
CA VAL A 195 -3.48 11.96 -15.11
C VAL A 195 -4.31 11.09 -16.06
N ALA A 196 -3.77 9.97 -16.51
CA ALA A 196 -4.48 9.04 -17.39
C ALA A 196 -5.73 8.44 -16.72
N ILE A 197 -5.63 8.07 -15.45
CA ILE A 197 -6.73 7.57 -14.62
C ILE A 197 -7.83 8.63 -14.47
N ILE A 198 -7.48 9.86 -14.11
CA ILE A 198 -8.44 10.96 -13.95
C ILE A 198 -9.14 11.28 -15.27
N PHE A 199 -8.38 11.32 -16.37
CA PHE A 199 -8.93 11.50 -17.70
C PHE A 199 -9.94 10.39 -18.04
N GLY A 200 -9.59 9.12 -17.82
CA GLY A 200 -10.48 7.98 -18.09
C GLY A 200 -11.79 8.06 -17.29
N LEU A 201 -11.71 8.41 -15.99
CA LEU A 201 -12.91 8.59 -15.17
C LEU A 201 -13.77 9.77 -15.65
N GLY A 202 -13.12 10.87 -16.06
CA GLY A 202 -13.81 12.06 -16.57
C GLY A 202 -14.58 11.78 -17.87
N VAL A 203 -13.98 11.03 -18.80
CA VAL A 203 -14.67 10.61 -20.03
C VAL A 203 -15.88 9.75 -19.71
N TYR A 204 -15.74 8.77 -18.80
CA TYR A 204 -16.86 7.93 -18.36
C TYR A 204 -17.97 8.74 -17.67
N ASP A 205 -17.61 9.77 -16.89
CA ASP A 205 -18.58 10.67 -16.26
C ASP A 205 -19.44 11.43 -17.27
N VAL A 206 -18.82 11.90 -18.36
CA VAL A 206 -19.49 12.64 -19.42
C VAL A 206 -20.35 11.73 -20.29
N THR A 207 -19.82 10.55 -20.66
CA THR A 207 -20.54 9.66 -21.59
C THR A 207 -21.56 8.76 -20.90
N ARG A 208 -21.40 8.47 -19.60
CA ARG A 208 -22.21 7.52 -18.81
C ARG A 208 -22.30 6.11 -19.42
N THR A 209 -21.36 5.76 -20.29
CA THR A 209 -21.23 4.46 -20.94
C THR A 209 -19.89 3.84 -20.62
N ASN A 210 -19.77 2.52 -20.78
CA ASN A 210 -18.48 1.85 -20.78
C ASN A 210 -17.48 2.56 -21.71
N LEU A 211 -16.23 2.64 -21.25
CA LEU A 211 -15.16 3.30 -22.00
C LEU A 211 -14.96 2.60 -23.34
N GLN A 212 -15.05 3.37 -24.43
CA GLN A 212 -14.75 2.87 -25.76
C GLN A 212 -13.26 2.47 -25.85
N VAL A 213 -12.96 1.49 -26.70
CA VAL A 213 -11.59 0.97 -26.89
C VAL A 213 -10.59 2.08 -27.20
N TRP A 214 -10.99 3.09 -27.98
CA TRP A 214 -10.13 4.24 -28.28
C TRP A 214 -9.78 5.10 -27.06
N VAL A 215 -10.67 5.18 -26.06
CA VAL A 215 -10.36 5.88 -24.81
C VAL A 215 -9.29 5.11 -24.02
N TRP A 216 -9.37 3.78 -24.00
CA TRP A 216 -8.32 2.94 -23.42
C TRP A 216 -6.97 3.11 -24.12
N VAL A 217 -6.96 3.22 -25.44
CA VAL A 217 -5.73 3.50 -26.21
C VAL A 217 -5.12 4.83 -25.77
N ILE A 218 -5.92 5.88 -25.58
CA ILE A 218 -5.43 7.19 -25.12
C ILE A 218 -4.87 7.09 -23.69
N ILE A 219 -5.56 6.41 -22.78
CA ILE A 219 -5.09 6.19 -21.40
C ILE A 219 -3.72 5.49 -21.42
N ILE A 220 -3.58 4.40 -22.16
CA ILE A 220 -2.33 3.64 -22.27
C ILE A 220 -1.23 4.48 -22.94
N ALA A 221 -1.57 5.31 -23.93
CA ALA A 221 -0.60 6.20 -24.58
C ALA A 221 -0.02 7.24 -23.60
N ILE A 222 -0.85 7.83 -22.73
CA ILE A 222 -0.40 8.77 -21.68
C ILE A 222 0.54 8.06 -20.70
N VAL A 223 0.17 6.86 -20.23
CA VAL A 223 1.00 6.05 -19.32
C VAL A 223 2.34 5.70 -19.99
N ALA A 224 2.30 5.21 -21.23
CA ALA A 224 3.50 4.85 -21.98
C ALA A 224 4.44 6.04 -22.16
N ALA A 225 3.91 7.22 -22.51
CA ALA A 225 4.69 8.45 -22.61
C ALA A 225 5.36 8.81 -21.28
N GLY A 226 4.62 8.70 -20.17
CA GLY A 226 5.15 8.91 -18.82
C GLY A 226 6.28 7.96 -18.46
N VAL A 227 6.14 6.67 -18.77
CA VAL A 227 7.19 5.65 -18.56
C VAL A 227 8.43 5.95 -19.40
N VAL A 228 8.27 6.28 -20.69
CA VAL A 228 9.39 6.64 -21.57
C VAL A 228 10.12 7.89 -21.07
N TRP A 229 9.40 8.90 -20.59
CA TRP A 229 10.04 10.10 -20.04
C TRP A 229 10.73 9.82 -18.71
N GLY A 230 10.10 9.08 -17.81
CA GLY A 230 10.70 8.69 -16.53
C GLY A 230 11.98 7.87 -16.71
N THR A 231 11.97 6.91 -17.64
CA THR A 231 13.17 6.12 -17.98
C THR A 231 14.31 6.97 -18.54
N ARG A 232 14.01 7.98 -19.38
CA ARG A 232 15.02 8.94 -19.85
C ARG A 232 15.64 9.75 -18.71
N PHE A 233 14.82 10.25 -17.78
CA PHE A 233 15.32 10.99 -16.62
C PHE A 233 16.14 10.09 -15.67
N ALA A 234 15.71 8.84 -15.45
CA ALA A 234 16.45 7.87 -14.65
C ALA A 234 17.81 7.51 -15.29
N ALA A 235 17.88 7.40 -16.61
CA ALA A 235 19.14 7.18 -17.34
C ALA A 235 20.11 8.36 -17.15
N LYS A 236 19.61 9.60 -17.23
CA LYS A 236 20.42 10.82 -16.98
C LYS A 236 20.95 10.89 -15.54
N ALA A 237 20.22 10.34 -14.57
CA ALA A 237 20.68 10.26 -13.18
C ALA A 237 21.76 9.18 -12.96
N LYS A 238 21.67 8.03 -13.66
CA LYS A 238 22.62 6.91 -13.51
C LYS A 238 24.00 7.18 -14.12
N SER A 239 24.09 8.00 -15.16
CA SER A 239 25.37 8.32 -15.82
C SER A 239 26.36 9.10 -14.92
N ALA A 240 26.02 9.41 -13.67
CA ALA A 240 26.82 10.24 -12.78
C ALA A 240 27.85 9.52 -11.89
N LYS A 241 27.74 8.20 -11.63
CA LYS A 241 28.84 7.33 -11.11
C LYS A 241 28.33 5.91 -10.83
N ALA A 242 28.89 4.91 -11.50
CA ALA A 242 28.73 3.51 -11.11
C ALA A 242 29.79 3.16 -10.06
N ALA A 243 29.38 2.86 -8.83
CA ALA A 243 30.29 2.32 -7.81
C ALA A 243 30.68 0.87 -8.19
N PRO A 244 31.96 0.48 -8.03
CA PRO A 244 32.42 -0.84 -8.41
C PRO A 244 31.75 -1.95 -7.57
N PRO A 245 31.42 -3.10 -8.18
CA PRO A 245 30.76 -4.21 -7.49
C PRO A 245 31.65 -4.80 -6.40
N LYS A 246 31.16 -4.83 -5.16
CA LYS A 246 31.88 -5.37 -4.01
C LYS A 246 31.95 -6.91 -4.10
N PRO A 247 33.12 -7.54 -3.92
CA PRO A 247 33.26 -9.00 -4.00
C PRO A 247 32.46 -9.69 -2.88
N ARG A 248 31.72 -10.74 -3.23
CA ARG A 248 30.91 -11.55 -2.29
C ARG A 248 31.73 -12.77 -1.87
N THR A 249 32.11 -12.86 -0.60
CA THR A 249 32.74 -14.05 -0.03
C THR A 249 31.66 -15.07 0.36
N ALA A 250 31.72 -16.27 -0.24
CA ALA A 250 30.59 -17.21 -0.30
C ALA A 250 30.62 -18.36 0.72
N LEU A 251 31.70 -18.59 1.48
CA LEU A 251 31.93 -19.92 2.03
C LEU A 251 31.44 -20.18 3.48
N ALA A 252 31.24 -19.16 4.32
CA ALA A 252 30.70 -19.34 5.69
C ALA A 252 29.18 -19.07 5.79
N ALA A 253 28.52 -18.75 4.67
CA ALA A 253 27.20 -18.13 4.64
C ALA A 253 26.02 -19.09 4.38
N GLY A 254 26.26 -20.40 4.19
CA GLY A 254 25.23 -21.36 3.77
C GLY A 254 24.03 -21.46 4.74
N ALA A 255 24.30 -21.78 6.01
CA ALA A 255 23.24 -21.93 7.03
C ALA A 255 22.54 -20.60 7.36
N ALA A 256 23.30 -19.50 7.42
CA ALA A 256 22.75 -18.17 7.69
C ALA A 256 21.88 -17.64 6.53
N ASN A 257 22.23 -17.99 5.28
CA ASN A 257 21.41 -17.65 4.11
C ASN A 257 20.15 -18.51 4.03
N LEU A 258 20.23 -19.80 4.37
CA LEU A 258 19.05 -20.68 4.41
C LEU A 258 18.01 -20.18 5.43
N ASN A 259 18.44 -19.89 6.66
CA ASN A 259 17.55 -19.36 7.70
C ASN A 259 17.00 -17.97 7.34
N LEU A 260 17.76 -17.16 6.59
CA LEU A 260 17.25 -15.90 6.04
C LEU A 260 16.12 -16.14 5.03
N VAL A 261 16.29 -17.06 4.09
CA VAL A 261 15.26 -17.35 3.09
C VAL A 261 14.00 -17.87 3.78
N LEU A 262 14.17 -18.80 4.72
CA LEU A 262 13.04 -19.36 5.47
C LEU A 262 12.28 -18.31 6.28
N SER A 263 13.00 -17.40 6.95
CA SER A 263 12.36 -16.31 7.72
C SER A 263 11.66 -15.28 6.84
N ILE A 264 12.18 -14.99 5.64
CA ILE A 264 11.49 -14.15 4.65
C ILE A 264 10.20 -14.83 4.18
N ILE A 265 10.26 -16.11 3.82
CA ILE A 265 9.08 -16.88 3.39
C ILE A 265 8.06 -16.93 4.53
N PHE A 266 8.48 -17.30 5.74
CA PHE A 266 7.62 -17.32 6.92
C PHE A 266 6.96 -15.96 7.16
N GLY A 267 7.74 -14.89 7.25
CA GLY A 267 7.21 -13.55 7.53
C GLY A 267 6.23 -13.06 6.47
N SER A 268 6.54 -13.29 5.18
CA SER A 268 5.67 -12.87 4.07
C SER A 268 4.38 -13.69 3.99
N VAL A 269 4.47 -15.02 4.00
CA VAL A 269 3.31 -15.93 3.92
C VAL A 269 2.38 -15.72 5.11
N VAL A 270 2.92 -15.70 6.33
CA VAL A 270 2.11 -15.52 7.54
C VAL A 270 1.43 -14.15 7.57
N THR A 271 2.10 -13.09 7.09
CA THR A 271 1.48 -11.77 6.95
C THR A 271 0.32 -11.82 5.95
N ILE A 272 0.50 -12.44 4.77
CA ILE A 272 -0.58 -12.57 3.77
C ILE A 272 -1.76 -13.35 4.36
N MET A 273 -1.50 -14.47 5.04
CA MET A 273 -2.54 -15.26 5.71
C MET A 273 -3.29 -14.44 6.76
N ALA A 274 -2.60 -13.62 7.55
CA ALA A 274 -3.23 -12.77 8.55
C ALA A 274 -4.21 -11.75 7.92
N PHE A 275 -3.88 -11.17 6.76
CA PHE A 275 -4.80 -10.28 6.05
C PHE A 275 -5.96 -11.04 5.40
N ALA A 276 -5.68 -12.19 4.78
CA ALA A 276 -6.69 -13.02 4.12
C ALA A 276 -7.71 -13.55 5.13
N PHE A 277 -7.26 -14.18 6.21
CA PHE A 277 -8.14 -14.71 7.25
C PHE A 277 -8.89 -13.62 8.01
N GLY A 278 -8.27 -12.45 8.23
CA GLY A 278 -8.99 -11.32 8.80
C GLY A 278 -10.13 -10.83 7.90
N THR A 279 -9.88 -10.77 6.59
CA THR A 279 -10.91 -10.39 5.60
C THR A 279 -12.03 -11.42 5.53
N ASP A 280 -11.68 -12.71 5.55
CA ASP A 280 -12.64 -13.82 5.56
C ASP A 280 -13.51 -13.80 6.83
N ALA A 281 -12.89 -13.62 8.00
CA ALA A 281 -13.59 -13.50 9.28
C ALA A 281 -14.64 -12.38 9.24
N ILE A 282 -14.30 -11.22 8.69
CA ILE A 282 -15.25 -10.10 8.54
C ILE A 282 -16.34 -10.45 7.54
N SER A 283 -15.99 -11.08 6.41
CA SER A 283 -16.96 -11.49 5.38
C SER A 283 -18.02 -12.45 5.96
N LYS A 284 -17.65 -13.31 6.93
CA LYS A 284 -18.59 -14.20 7.64
C LYS A 284 -19.64 -13.49 8.49
N LEU A 285 -19.48 -12.19 8.79
CA LEU A 285 -20.54 -11.41 9.45
C LEU A 285 -21.73 -11.15 8.51
N GLN A 286 -21.53 -11.29 7.21
CA GLN A 286 -22.57 -11.14 6.20
C GLN A 286 -22.97 -12.53 5.67
N THR A 287 -24.26 -12.86 5.75
CA THR A 287 -24.80 -14.09 5.16
C THR A 287 -25.80 -13.77 4.07
N TRP A 288 -25.80 -14.61 3.03
CA TRP A 288 -26.70 -14.51 1.91
C TRP A 288 -27.73 -15.63 2.01
N PRO A 289 -28.97 -15.35 2.45
CA PRO A 289 -30.01 -16.38 2.51
C PRO A 289 -30.31 -16.89 1.10
N GLN A 290 -30.66 -18.17 0.96
CA GLN A 290 -31.15 -18.72 -0.31
C GLN A 290 -32.62 -18.34 -0.49
N PRO A 291 -33.05 -17.96 -1.70
CA PRO A 291 -34.47 -17.69 -1.95
C PRO A 291 -35.28 -18.99 -1.81
N PRO A 292 -36.51 -18.94 -1.29
CA PRO A 292 -37.36 -20.12 -1.18
C PRO A 292 -37.69 -20.72 -2.56
N ILE A 293 -37.78 -22.05 -2.63
CA ILE A 293 -37.75 -22.86 -3.87
C ILE A 293 -38.86 -22.53 -4.90
N ASN A 294 -39.90 -21.77 -4.54
CA ASN A 294 -41.00 -21.45 -5.46
C ASN A 294 -41.29 -19.94 -5.59
N CYS A 295 -40.57 -19.06 -4.88
CA CYS A 295 -40.86 -17.62 -4.80
C CYS A 295 -42.36 -17.22 -4.72
N GLU A 296 -43.22 -18.09 -4.18
CA GLU A 296 -44.66 -17.80 -4.10
C GLU A 296 -44.90 -16.76 -3.02
N GLY A 297 -45.26 -15.55 -3.43
CA GLY A 297 -45.66 -14.46 -2.52
C GLY A 297 -44.51 -13.70 -1.85
N VAL A 298 -43.25 -13.90 -2.25
CA VAL A 298 -42.08 -13.16 -1.74
C VAL A 298 -41.11 -12.81 -2.88
N ASP A 299 -40.39 -11.69 -2.75
CA ASP A 299 -39.36 -11.31 -3.71
C ASP A 299 -38.24 -12.37 -3.76
N CYS A 300 -37.91 -12.85 -4.96
CA CYS A 300 -36.77 -13.76 -5.18
C CYS A 300 -35.41 -13.09 -4.94
N ALA A 301 -35.38 -11.78 -4.68
CA ALA A 301 -34.16 -11.03 -4.42
C ALA A 301 -33.72 -11.21 -2.97
N THR A 302 -32.52 -11.77 -2.76
CA THR A 302 -31.98 -12.00 -1.43
C THR A 302 -31.22 -10.77 -0.95
N GLU A 303 -31.65 -10.21 0.19
CA GLU A 303 -30.89 -9.18 0.87
C GLU A 303 -29.87 -9.81 1.82
N PRO A 304 -28.63 -9.27 1.90
CA PRO A 304 -27.64 -9.77 2.83
C PRO A 304 -28.07 -9.48 4.26
N ILE A 305 -27.94 -10.48 5.13
CA ILE A 305 -28.17 -10.32 6.57
C ILE A 305 -26.82 -10.07 7.23
N ILE A 306 -26.66 -8.91 7.84
CA ILE A 306 -25.46 -8.54 8.59
C ILE A 306 -25.68 -8.87 10.06
N THR A 307 -24.89 -9.79 10.57
CA THR A 307 -24.85 -10.15 12.00
C THR A 307 -23.78 -9.35 12.71
N GLY A 308 -24.10 -8.84 13.90
CA GLY A 308 -23.14 -8.10 14.72
C GLY A 308 -22.01 -9.01 15.23
N PRO A 309 -20.80 -8.47 15.46
CA PRO A 309 -19.67 -9.25 15.97
C PRO A 309 -19.99 -9.79 17.36
N THR A 310 -19.93 -11.11 17.52
CA THR A 310 -20.08 -11.80 18.81
C THR A 310 -18.72 -12.15 19.41
N TRP A 311 -18.68 -12.43 20.72
CA TRP A 311 -17.47 -12.94 21.37
C TRP A 311 -16.98 -14.25 20.76
N ASN A 312 -17.89 -15.14 20.36
CA ASN A 312 -17.53 -16.39 19.72
C ASN A 312 -16.86 -16.14 18.36
N TRP A 313 -17.44 -15.27 17.53
CA TRP A 313 -16.86 -14.85 16.26
C TRP A 313 -15.48 -14.21 16.46
N PHE A 314 -15.32 -13.32 17.44
CA PHE A 314 -14.04 -12.67 17.69
C PHE A 314 -12.93 -13.68 18.01
N ILE A 315 -13.23 -14.67 18.86
CA ILE A 315 -12.24 -15.66 19.30
C ILE A 315 -11.94 -16.71 18.22
N GLN A 316 -12.97 -17.20 17.53
CA GLN A 316 -12.81 -18.30 16.58
C GLN A 316 -12.39 -17.84 15.18
N GLU A 317 -12.82 -16.65 14.77
CA GLU A 317 -12.63 -16.17 13.39
C GLU A 317 -11.57 -15.07 13.31
N LEU A 318 -11.71 -14.00 14.09
CA LEU A 318 -10.82 -12.83 13.97
C LEU A 318 -9.49 -12.98 14.72
N ALA A 319 -9.50 -13.54 15.93
CA ALA A 319 -8.32 -13.64 16.78
C ALA A 319 -7.18 -14.46 16.14
N PRO A 320 -7.40 -15.60 15.46
CA PRO A 320 -6.34 -16.32 14.78
C PRO A 320 -5.58 -15.46 13.76
N ALA A 321 -6.30 -14.66 12.97
CA ALA A 321 -5.70 -13.74 12.00
C ALA A 321 -4.81 -12.69 12.69
N LYS A 322 -5.27 -12.14 13.82
CA LYS A 322 -4.48 -11.19 14.62
C LYS A 322 -3.25 -11.86 15.26
N VAL A 323 -3.36 -13.10 15.74
CA VAL A 323 -2.23 -13.86 16.30
C VAL A 323 -1.18 -14.13 15.24
N LEU A 324 -1.58 -14.52 14.03
CA LEU A 324 -0.66 -14.70 12.90
C LEU A 324 0.09 -13.40 12.59
N LEU A 325 -0.59 -12.26 12.57
CA LEU A 325 0.05 -10.96 12.38
C LEU A 325 1.10 -10.67 13.47
N LEU A 326 0.77 -10.92 14.73
CA LEU A 326 1.68 -10.72 15.85
C LEU A 326 2.90 -11.66 15.76
N LEU A 327 2.69 -12.91 15.37
CA LEU A 327 3.77 -13.88 15.15
C LEU A 327 4.68 -13.43 14.00
N ALA A 328 4.14 -12.90 12.90
CA ALA A 328 4.93 -12.35 11.81
C ALA A 328 5.73 -11.12 12.27
N VAL A 329 5.10 -10.18 12.99
CA VAL A 329 5.75 -8.97 13.51
C VAL A 329 6.91 -9.33 14.46
N VAL A 330 6.65 -10.17 15.46
CA VAL A 330 7.67 -10.58 16.43
C VAL A 330 8.75 -11.42 15.75
N GLY A 331 8.38 -12.36 14.89
CA GLY A 331 9.31 -13.22 14.16
C GLY A 331 10.27 -12.43 13.26
N ILE A 332 9.75 -11.45 12.50
CA ILE A 332 10.56 -10.57 11.66
C ILE A 332 11.49 -9.71 12.52
N TYR A 333 10.97 -9.10 13.59
CA TYR A 333 11.76 -8.27 14.48
C TYR A 333 12.93 -9.05 15.09
N VAL A 334 12.64 -10.19 15.74
CA VAL A 334 13.64 -11.03 16.42
C VAL A 334 14.67 -11.55 15.42
N THR A 335 14.24 -12.01 14.24
CA THR A 335 15.15 -12.52 13.22
C THR A 335 16.13 -11.45 12.75
N ILE A 336 15.66 -10.23 12.50
CA ILE A 336 16.53 -9.13 12.06
C ILE A 336 17.49 -8.73 13.18
N THR A 337 17.01 -8.65 14.44
CA THR A 337 17.85 -8.23 15.55
C THR A 337 18.90 -9.26 15.94
N GLU A 338 18.54 -10.54 16.04
CA GLU A 338 19.49 -11.59 16.46
C GLU A 338 20.54 -11.85 15.38
N ARG A 339 20.15 -11.80 14.10
CA ARG A 339 21.10 -12.00 12.99
C ARG A 339 22.17 -10.92 12.89
N ASN A 340 21.84 -9.69 13.30
CA ASN A 340 22.75 -8.54 13.19
C ASN A 340 23.26 -8.09 14.56
N LYS A 341 23.18 -8.98 15.56
CA LYS A 341 23.75 -8.75 16.88
C LYS A 341 25.27 -8.81 16.77
N GLU A 342 25.93 -7.75 17.17
CA GLU A 342 27.39 -7.71 17.24
C GLU A 342 27.83 -8.54 18.45
N SER A 343 28.81 -9.44 18.25
CA SER A 343 29.40 -10.17 19.40
C SER A 343 30.09 -9.15 20.28
N LYS A 344 29.75 -9.15 21.56
CA LYS A 344 30.54 -8.44 22.58
C LYS A 344 31.93 -9.04 22.68
#